data_AF-A0A1I7Y3X6-F1
#
_entry.id   AF-A0A1I7Y3X6-F1
#
_cell.length_a   1.000
_cell.length_b   1.000
_cell.length_c   1.000
_cell.angle_alpha   90.00
_cell.angle_beta   90.00
_cell.angle_gamma   90.00
#
_symmetry.space_group_name_H-M   'P 1'
#
loop_
_entity.id
_entity.type
_entity.pdbx_description
1 polymer ?
#
loop_
_entity_poly.entity_id
_entity_poly.type
_entity_poly.pdbx_seq_one_letter_code
_entity_poly.pdbx_strand_id
1 'polypeptide(L)'
;MISSDGRQNCQVATRLWRFSYFHIVQQNEHPTICIAFSALSHIPRHCFRTDDHINKGFWDTSRTTMDAVPLKFVDSVVELFSRRTLDRLKQEVRHRCWKPVVDLHYRNRVYYNVEFWEDASGIKHIFRNITSNVNTREPDLSVSVPTLLKNRRFARIVEIKRDGESFFMHWEKVKPLGEAETGRLVELAASLIDQVSGSFDFLYGSPDCAKLLVTSLFKRVYLQIIRVQYCGQISYDFLEDQVNNSPFLSIVMITGKKWPLCSLELLSNFCLTGRPGKHVRVYLNSGNRNAITSNYIQKMFDLWKANGNLNFSLYFSRGVVDKEKLLALMNQGQVTWRSSTRRAWRQSFFKHETEKSLAVISDCEYLIECYTCECDRFKECLLKKKYRQHHIF
;
A
#
# COMPACT_ATOMS: atom_id res chain seq x y z
N MET A 1 37.84 -26.03 14.07
CA MET A 1 36.47 -26.27 13.56
C MET A 1 35.49 -25.80 14.62
N ILE A 2 34.99 -24.57 14.47
CA ILE A 2 33.99 -23.99 15.40
C ILE A 2 32.67 -23.97 14.63
N SER A 3 31.75 -24.83 15.04
CA SER A 3 30.38 -24.88 14.54
C SER A 3 29.57 -23.78 15.25
N SER A 4 29.12 -22.78 14.50
CA SER A 4 28.22 -21.74 14.98
C SER A 4 26.83 -21.94 14.38
N ASP A 5 26.03 -22.81 15.00
CA ASP A 5 24.58 -22.89 14.74
C ASP A 5 23.87 -21.84 15.61
N GLY A 6 23.86 -20.60 15.13
CA GLY A 6 23.19 -19.47 15.78
C GLY A 6 21.74 -19.33 15.29
N ARG A 7 20.82 -20.14 15.81
CA ARG A 7 19.38 -19.88 15.67
C ARG A 7 18.97 -18.78 16.65
N GLN A 8 18.86 -17.55 16.17
CA GLN A 8 18.22 -16.47 16.93
C GLN A 8 16.70 -16.69 16.97
N ASN A 9 16.18 -16.95 18.17
CA ASN A 9 14.75 -16.98 18.45
C ASN A 9 14.20 -15.55 18.45
N CYS A 10 13.32 -15.22 17.50
CA CYS A 10 12.55 -13.97 17.52
C CYS A 10 11.33 -14.17 18.40
N GLN A 11 11.24 -13.46 19.53
CA GLN A 11 10.02 -13.37 20.33
C GLN A 11 9.16 -12.22 19.79
N VAL A 12 7.99 -12.55 19.22
CA VAL A 12 7.02 -11.56 18.72
C VAL A 12 6.06 -11.20 19.85
N ALA A 13 6.07 -9.94 20.30
CA ALA A 13 5.10 -9.42 21.27
C ALA A 13 3.95 -8.72 20.54
N THR A 14 2.74 -9.30 20.58
CA THR A 14 1.55 -8.72 19.95
C THR A 14 0.91 -7.67 20.88
N ARG A 15 0.83 -6.41 20.46
CA ARG A 15 0.00 -5.36 21.11
C ARG A 15 -1.15 -4.97 20.20
N LEU A 16 -2.38 -5.08 20.70
CA LEU A 16 -3.60 -4.64 20.02
C LEU A 16 -3.84 -3.14 20.23
N TRP A 17 -3.82 -2.36 19.15
CA TRP A 17 -4.28 -0.97 19.11
C TRP A 17 -5.52 -0.85 18.21
N ARG A 18 -6.54 -0.12 18.63
CA ARG A 18 -7.73 0.19 17.82
C ARG A 18 -7.56 1.57 17.16
N PHE A 19 -7.65 1.63 15.83
CA PHE A 19 -7.67 2.87 15.05
C PHE A 19 -9.05 3.11 14.41
N SER A 20 -9.44 4.37 14.30
CA SER A 20 -10.66 4.82 13.61
C SER A 20 -10.37 5.12 12.14
N TYR A 21 -11.28 4.73 11.23
CA TYR A 21 -11.14 4.88 9.78
C TYR A 21 -12.11 5.91 9.19
N PHE A 22 -11.68 6.58 8.11
CA PHE A 22 -12.59 7.30 7.21
C PHE A 22 -13.14 6.33 6.17
N HIS A 23 -14.47 6.21 6.08
CA HIS A 23 -15.14 5.48 5.01
C HIS A 23 -15.91 6.46 4.13
N ILE A 24 -15.51 6.54 2.86
CA ILE A 24 -16.35 7.13 1.81
C ILE A 24 -17.28 6.01 1.36
N VAL A 25 -18.56 6.07 1.75
CA VAL A 25 -19.58 5.10 1.33
C VAL A 25 -20.46 5.76 0.28
N GLN A 26 -20.50 5.19 -0.91
CA GLN A 26 -21.43 5.59 -1.96
C GLN A 26 -22.71 4.75 -1.82
N GLN A 27 -23.81 5.35 -1.36
CA GLN A 27 -25.10 4.65 -1.24
C GLN A 27 -25.84 4.54 -2.58
N ASN A 28 -26.71 3.54 -2.69
CA ASN A 28 -27.24 3.03 -3.97
C ASN A 28 -28.42 3.80 -4.58
N GLU A 29 -29.06 4.76 -3.89
CA GLU A 29 -30.32 5.33 -4.37
C GLU A 29 -30.28 6.82 -4.77
N HIS A 30 -29.22 7.54 -4.41
CA HIS A 30 -28.90 8.88 -4.93
C HIS A 30 -27.37 9.08 -4.93
N PRO A 31 -26.75 9.78 -5.90
CA PRO A 31 -25.30 10.00 -5.92
C PRO A 31 -24.92 11.09 -4.91
N THR A 32 -25.13 10.81 -3.63
CA THR A 32 -24.62 11.62 -2.52
C THR A 32 -23.38 10.90 -2.00
N ILE A 33 -22.23 11.54 -2.12
CA ILE A 33 -21.03 11.10 -1.42
C ILE A 33 -21.26 11.38 0.07
N CYS A 34 -21.64 10.36 0.82
CA CYS A 34 -21.65 10.44 2.27
C CYS A 34 -20.20 10.25 2.75
N ILE A 35 -19.53 11.36 3.04
CA ILE A 35 -18.31 11.32 3.85
C ILE A 35 -18.78 11.12 5.29
N ALA A 36 -18.88 9.86 5.71
CA ALA A 36 -19.20 9.55 7.09
C ALA A 36 -17.96 9.80 7.96
N PHE A 37 -18.01 10.88 8.74
CA PHE A 37 -17.02 11.18 9.76
C PHE A 37 -17.33 10.36 11.02
N SER A 38 -16.70 9.19 11.15
CA SER A 38 -16.61 8.51 12.45
C SER A 38 -15.68 9.33 13.33
N ALA A 39 -16.20 9.86 14.45
CA ALA A 39 -15.60 10.91 15.26
C ALA A 39 -14.11 10.71 15.64
N LEU A 40 -13.38 11.81 15.52
CA LEU A 40 -11.98 12.02 15.91
C LEU A 40 -11.81 11.94 17.43
N SER A 41 -11.16 10.90 17.96
CA SER A 41 -10.72 10.87 19.36
C SER A 41 -9.28 11.36 19.58
N HIS A 42 -8.50 11.64 18.52
CA HIS A 42 -7.08 12.03 18.65
C HIS A 42 -6.68 13.20 17.75
N ILE A 43 -7.29 14.36 17.96
CA ILE A 43 -6.63 15.64 17.67
C ILE A 43 -5.94 16.08 18.97
N PRO A 44 -4.62 16.40 18.97
CA PRO A 44 -3.98 17.03 20.14
C PRO A 44 -4.72 18.34 20.45
N ARG A 45 -5.36 18.40 21.62
CA ARG A 45 -6.01 19.61 22.12
C ARG A 45 -4.95 20.67 22.41
N HIS A 46 -4.60 21.48 21.43
CA HIS A 46 -3.98 22.78 21.66
C HIS A 46 -4.90 23.89 21.13
N CYS A 47 -5.39 24.67 22.09
CA CYS A 47 -5.96 26.01 21.95
C CYS A 47 -7.30 26.15 21.21
N PHE A 48 -8.41 25.82 21.88
CA PHE A 48 -9.58 26.70 21.92
C PHE A 48 -10.18 26.66 23.33
N ARG A 49 -10.11 27.79 24.02
CA ARG A 49 -10.77 28.03 25.30
C ARG A 49 -12.03 28.81 24.98
N THR A 50 -13.19 28.23 25.23
CA THR A 50 -14.47 28.94 25.24
C THR A 50 -15.16 28.56 26.54
N ASP A 51 -15.44 29.58 27.35
CA ASP A 51 -16.07 29.47 28.66
C ASP A 51 -17.52 28.99 28.53
N ASP A 52 -17.90 28.11 29.46
CA ASP A 52 -19.23 27.56 29.62
C ASP A 52 -20.18 28.61 30.25
N HIS A 53 -21.31 28.88 29.59
CA HIS A 53 -22.52 29.26 30.30
C HIS A 53 -23.72 28.47 29.78
N ILE A 54 -24.37 27.82 30.74
CA ILE A 54 -25.56 26.98 30.67
C ILE A 54 -26.74 27.73 30.04
N ASN A 55 -27.41 27.11 29.07
CA ASN A 55 -28.87 27.20 29.00
C ASN A 55 -29.52 25.95 28.38
N LYS A 56 -30.48 25.41 29.13
CA LYS A 56 -31.43 24.37 28.72
C LYS A 56 -32.51 25.03 27.86
N GLY A 57 -32.79 24.47 26.69
CA GLY A 57 -34.03 24.75 25.97
C GLY A 57 -33.92 24.55 24.47
N PHE A 58 -34.89 23.83 23.92
CA PHE A 58 -35.20 23.65 22.50
C PHE A 58 -34.35 22.67 21.68
N TRP A 59 -34.94 21.49 21.43
CA TRP A 59 -34.66 20.66 20.26
C TRP A 59 -35.22 21.34 19.01
N ASP A 60 -34.63 22.46 18.62
CA ASP A 60 -34.64 22.86 17.22
C ASP A 60 -33.45 22.16 16.59
N THR A 61 -33.69 21.01 15.95
CA THR A 61 -32.68 20.41 15.07
C THR A 61 -32.54 21.30 13.86
N SER A 62 -31.91 22.46 14.06
CA SER A 62 -31.39 23.32 13.03
C SER A 62 -30.55 22.42 12.14
N ARG A 63 -31.11 22.10 10.98
CA ARG A 63 -30.52 21.26 9.95
C ARG A 63 -29.16 21.89 9.65
N THR A 64 -28.09 21.36 10.25
CA THR A 64 -26.73 21.83 10.03
C THR A 64 -26.38 21.45 8.60
N THR A 65 -26.72 22.33 7.67
CA THR A 65 -26.40 22.12 6.26
C THR A 65 -24.88 22.19 6.11
N MET A 66 -24.36 21.44 5.14
CA MET A 66 -22.93 21.44 4.78
C MET A 66 -22.39 22.83 4.40
N ASP A 67 -23.26 23.84 4.29
CA ASP A 67 -22.92 25.22 3.99
C ASP A 67 -22.19 25.94 5.14
N ALA A 68 -22.28 25.45 6.38
CA ALA A 68 -21.63 26.06 7.54
C ALA A 68 -20.18 25.56 7.79
N VAL A 69 -19.67 24.62 6.99
CA VAL A 69 -18.34 24.04 7.20
C VAL A 69 -17.26 25.07 6.84
N PRO A 70 -16.32 25.40 7.75
CA PRO A 70 -15.26 26.36 7.45
C PRO A 70 -14.42 25.93 6.24
N LEU A 71 -14.15 26.86 5.31
CA LEU A 71 -13.35 26.55 4.12
C LEU A 71 -11.97 25.97 4.44
N LYS A 72 -11.37 26.36 5.57
CA LYS A 72 -10.11 25.79 6.06
C LYS A 72 -10.22 24.29 6.34
N PHE A 73 -11.33 23.84 6.92
CA PHE A 73 -11.57 22.42 7.15
C PHE A 73 -11.70 21.67 5.82
N VAL A 74 -12.48 22.21 4.88
CA VAL A 74 -12.62 21.62 3.54
C VAL A 74 -11.26 21.53 2.85
N ASP A 75 -10.44 22.59 2.93
CA ASP A 75 -9.09 22.62 2.37
C ASP A 75 -8.19 21.53 2.97
N SER A 76 -8.16 21.40 4.29
CA SER A 76 -7.37 20.35 4.96
C SER A 76 -7.87 18.93 4.64
N VAL A 77 -9.17 18.72 4.47
CA VAL A 77 -9.72 17.42 4.05
C VAL A 77 -9.31 17.10 2.60
N VAL A 78 -9.45 18.07 1.70
CA VAL A 78 -9.07 17.90 0.28
C VAL A 78 -7.56 17.68 0.13
N GLU A 79 -6.76 18.27 1.04
CA GLU A 79 -5.31 18.12 1.10
C GLU A 79 -4.86 16.65 1.26
N LEU A 80 -5.65 15.84 1.97
CA LEU A 80 -5.40 14.42 2.28
C LEU A 80 -5.79 13.45 1.15
N PHE A 81 -6.53 13.89 0.14
CA PHE A 81 -6.98 13.00 -0.92
C PHE A 81 -5.86 12.62 -1.88
N SER A 82 -5.79 11.35 -2.25
CA SER A 82 -4.92 10.90 -3.35
C SER A 82 -5.31 11.55 -4.68
N ARG A 83 -4.43 11.47 -5.69
CA ARG A 83 -4.74 11.87 -7.08
C ARG A 83 -6.05 11.29 -7.59
N ARG A 84 -6.20 9.97 -7.47
CA ARG A 84 -7.39 9.26 -7.97
C ARG A 84 -8.67 9.73 -7.28
N THR A 85 -8.61 9.97 -5.97
CA THR A 85 -9.75 10.46 -5.21
C THR A 85 -10.12 11.88 -5.63
N LEU A 86 -9.12 12.75 -5.80
CA LEU A 86 -9.30 14.12 -6.24
C LEU A 86 -9.88 14.21 -7.66
N ASP A 87 -9.41 13.36 -8.58
CA ASP A 87 -9.92 13.26 -9.96
C ASP A 87 -11.41 12.91 -10.00
N ARG A 88 -11.84 11.97 -9.16
CA ARG A 88 -13.26 11.59 -9.04
C ARG A 88 -14.09 12.71 -8.41
N LEU A 89 -13.62 13.28 -7.30
CA LEU A 89 -14.30 14.37 -6.61
C LEU A 89 -14.48 15.60 -7.51
N LYS A 90 -13.49 15.92 -8.34
CA LYS A 90 -13.56 17.02 -9.30
C LYS A 90 -14.76 16.91 -10.25
N GLN A 91 -15.16 15.69 -10.61
CA GLN A 91 -16.29 15.43 -11.52
C GLN A 91 -17.63 15.45 -10.78
N GLU A 92 -17.65 14.93 -9.55
CA GLU A 92 -18.87 14.69 -8.78
C GLU A 92 -19.29 15.89 -7.91
N VAL A 93 -18.34 16.67 -7.39
CA VAL A 93 -18.63 17.75 -6.44
C VAL A 93 -19.29 18.95 -7.14
N ARG A 94 -20.57 19.19 -6.81
CA ARG A 94 -21.35 20.36 -7.23
C ARG A 94 -21.56 21.39 -6.12
N HIS A 95 -21.25 21.04 -4.87
CA HIS A 95 -21.48 21.89 -3.70
C HIS A 95 -20.69 23.20 -3.80
N ARG A 96 -21.35 24.34 -3.57
CA ARG A 96 -20.79 25.69 -3.80
C ARG A 96 -19.53 25.96 -2.99
N CYS A 97 -19.46 25.51 -1.73
CA CYS A 97 -18.28 25.69 -0.87
C CYS A 97 -17.11 24.72 -1.19
N TRP A 98 -17.40 23.48 -1.59
CA TRP A 98 -16.37 22.47 -1.81
C TRP A 98 -15.74 22.57 -3.20
N LYS A 99 -16.56 22.89 -4.21
CA LYS A 99 -16.13 22.92 -5.61
C LYS A 99 -14.91 23.84 -5.83
N PRO A 100 -14.85 25.09 -5.32
CA PRO A 100 -13.69 25.94 -5.50
C PRO A 100 -12.41 25.35 -4.88
N VAL A 101 -12.52 24.72 -3.70
CA VAL A 101 -11.38 24.10 -3.01
C VAL A 101 -10.88 22.86 -3.76
N VAL A 102 -11.79 21.98 -4.19
CA VAL A 102 -11.46 20.81 -5.01
C VAL A 102 -10.83 21.25 -6.34
N ASP A 103 -11.41 22.26 -6.99
CA ASP A 103 -10.92 22.80 -8.26
C ASP A 103 -9.52 23.43 -8.09
N LEU A 104 -9.26 24.10 -6.96
CA LEU A 104 -7.97 24.67 -6.61
C LEU A 104 -6.91 23.58 -6.44
N HIS A 105 -7.17 22.56 -5.62
CA HIS A 105 -6.23 21.45 -5.44
C HIS A 105 -6.01 20.68 -6.74
N TYR A 106 -7.07 20.38 -7.49
CA TYR A 106 -6.98 19.64 -8.75
C TYR A 106 -6.08 20.34 -9.78
N ARG A 107 -6.15 21.66 -9.89
CA ARG A 107 -5.37 22.44 -10.87
C ARG A 107 -3.91 22.65 -10.46
N ASN A 108 -3.65 22.80 -9.17
CA ASN A 108 -2.33 23.23 -8.68
C ASN A 108 -1.46 22.08 -8.17
N ARG A 109 -2.06 20.91 -7.87
CA ARG A 109 -1.34 19.79 -7.30
C ARG A 109 -0.38 19.16 -8.31
N VAL A 110 0.86 18.99 -7.88
CA VAL A 110 1.92 18.40 -8.69
C VAL A 110 2.45 17.16 -7.98
N TYR A 111 2.48 16.07 -8.72
CA TYR A 111 2.91 14.77 -8.25
C TYR A 111 4.30 14.45 -8.78
N TYR A 112 5.16 13.98 -7.89
CA TYR A 112 6.55 13.66 -8.18
C TYR A 112 6.88 12.21 -7.80
N ASN A 113 7.77 11.63 -8.58
CA ASN A 113 8.60 10.51 -8.14
C ASN A 113 9.96 11.05 -7.71
N VAL A 114 10.55 10.45 -6.68
CA VAL A 114 11.96 10.64 -6.34
C VAL A 114 12.70 9.39 -6.77
N GLU A 115 13.57 9.54 -7.76
CA GLU A 115 14.35 8.44 -8.30
C GLU A 115 15.79 8.56 -7.78
N PHE A 116 16.34 7.45 -7.30
CA PHE A 116 17.70 7.35 -6.80
C PHE A 116 18.56 6.47 -7.72
N TRP A 117 19.81 6.84 -7.85
CA TRP A 117 20.84 6.09 -8.56
C TRP A 117 22.14 6.14 -7.77
N GLU A 118 22.89 5.04 -7.74
CA GLU A 118 24.18 4.97 -7.07
C GLU A 118 25.22 4.48 -8.07
N ASP A 119 26.33 5.19 -8.15
CA ASP A 119 27.51 4.81 -8.92
C ASP A 119 28.77 5.02 -8.08
N ALA A 120 29.95 4.84 -8.69
CA ALA A 120 31.23 5.01 -8.01
C ALA A 120 31.48 6.43 -7.47
N SER A 121 30.72 7.44 -7.95
CA SER A 121 30.82 8.83 -7.50
C SER A 121 29.90 9.17 -6.33
N GLY A 122 28.97 8.29 -5.97
CA GLY A 122 28.02 8.46 -4.86
C GLY A 122 26.57 8.30 -5.26
N ILE A 123 25.66 8.85 -4.45
CA ILE A 123 24.21 8.71 -4.63
C ILE A 123 23.65 9.95 -5.34
N LYS A 124 23.07 9.75 -6.51
CA LYS A 124 22.37 10.77 -7.28
C LYS A 124 20.86 10.64 -7.05
N HIS A 125 20.15 11.76 -7.18
CA HIS A 125 18.70 11.77 -7.15
C HIS A 125 18.12 12.75 -8.18
N ILE A 126 16.92 12.47 -8.66
CA ILE A 126 16.14 13.37 -9.50
C ILE A 126 14.68 13.39 -9.06
N PHE A 127 14.01 14.50 -9.33
CA PHE A 127 12.56 14.60 -9.23
C PHE A 127 11.95 14.45 -10.61
N ARG A 128 10.92 13.60 -10.73
CA ARG A 128 10.17 13.41 -11.98
C ARG A 128 8.73 13.81 -11.77
N ASN A 129 8.29 14.85 -12.48
CA ASN A 129 6.88 15.26 -12.49
C ASN A 129 6.04 14.24 -13.28
N ILE A 130 5.12 13.56 -12.61
CA ILE A 130 4.22 12.56 -13.22
C ILE A 130 2.82 13.14 -13.52
N THR A 131 2.64 14.44 -13.34
CA THR A 131 1.38 15.14 -13.60
C THR A 131 1.24 15.45 -15.09
N SER A 132 2.34 15.84 -15.73
CA SER A 132 2.39 16.04 -17.17
C SER A 132 2.24 14.69 -17.87
N ASN A 133 1.10 14.48 -18.53
CA ASN A 133 0.83 13.34 -19.42
C ASN A 133 1.78 13.26 -20.63
N VAL A 134 2.79 14.11 -20.69
CA VAL A 134 3.74 14.14 -21.78
C VAL A 134 4.66 12.95 -21.57
N ASN A 135 4.78 12.12 -22.61
CA ASN A 135 5.72 10.99 -22.66
C ASN A 135 7.20 11.40 -22.47
N THR A 136 7.49 12.68 -22.22
CA THR A 136 8.77 13.17 -21.78
C THR A 136 9.07 12.61 -20.40
N ARG A 137 9.77 11.46 -20.39
CA ARG A 137 10.48 10.93 -19.24
C ARG A 137 11.71 11.80 -18.92
N GLU A 138 11.60 13.11 -19.03
CA GLU A 138 12.71 13.99 -18.68
C GLU A 138 12.68 14.29 -17.18
N PRO A 139 13.85 14.29 -16.51
CA PRO A 139 13.96 14.73 -15.13
C PRO A 139 13.67 16.23 -15.02
N ASP A 140 12.97 16.64 -13.95
CA ASP A 140 12.81 18.06 -13.63
C ASP A 140 14.00 18.51 -12.78
N LEU A 141 15.10 18.85 -13.46
CA LEU A 141 16.33 19.32 -12.81
C LEU A 141 16.17 20.71 -12.16
N SER A 142 15.08 21.41 -12.43
CA SER A 142 14.77 22.71 -11.81
C SER A 142 14.16 22.56 -10.41
N VAL A 143 13.66 21.37 -10.09
CA VAL A 143 13.01 21.07 -8.81
C VAL A 143 14.04 20.63 -7.79
N SER A 144 14.01 21.30 -6.64
CA SER A 144 14.80 20.98 -5.46
C SER A 144 13.88 20.75 -4.26
N VAL A 145 14.36 20.09 -3.21
CA VAL A 145 13.60 19.92 -1.96
C VAL A 145 13.11 21.25 -1.38
N PRO A 146 13.92 22.33 -1.27
CA PRO A 146 13.41 23.63 -0.84
C PRO A 146 12.27 24.16 -1.70
N THR A 147 12.32 23.97 -3.02
CA THR A 147 11.24 24.36 -3.94
C THR A 147 9.95 23.59 -3.63
N LEU A 148 10.05 22.28 -3.40
CA LEU A 148 8.91 21.44 -3.04
C LEU A 148 8.33 21.81 -1.68
N LEU A 149 9.16 22.10 -0.68
CA LEU A 149 8.72 22.53 0.65
C LEU A 149 8.01 23.89 0.61
N LYS A 150 8.47 24.82 -0.23
CA LYS A 150 7.75 26.08 -0.49
C LYS A 150 6.36 25.82 -1.09
N ASN A 151 6.21 24.75 -1.87
CA ASN A 151 4.95 24.31 -2.44
C ASN A 151 4.28 23.14 -1.69
N ARG A 152 4.56 22.94 -0.40
CA ARG A 152 4.09 21.76 0.37
C ARG A 152 2.59 21.50 0.29
N ARG A 153 1.79 22.56 0.09
CA ARG A 153 0.32 22.45 -0.04
C ARG A 153 -0.09 21.62 -1.26
N PHE A 154 0.67 21.71 -2.34
CA PHE A 154 0.32 21.14 -3.64
C PHE A 154 1.36 20.13 -4.16
N ALA A 155 2.58 20.12 -3.65
CA ALA A 155 3.58 19.11 -3.99
C ALA A 155 3.28 17.79 -3.27
N ARG A 156 3.27 16.68 -4.01
CA ARG A 156 3.10 15.33 -3.47
C ARG A 156 4.16 14.39 -4.04
N ILE A 157 4.80 13.61 -3.18
CA ILE A 157 5.67 12.52 -3.59
C ILE A 157 4.85 11.24 -3.55
N VAL A 158 4.66 10.60 -4.71
CA VAL A 158 3.87 9.36 -4.77
C VAL A 158 4.74 8.12 -4.73
N GLU A 159 6.00 8.24 -5.10
CA GLU A 159 6.89 7.10 -5.23
C GLU A 159 8.32 7.53 -4.93
N ILE A 160 8.96 6.80 -4.02
CA ILE A 160 10.42 6.80 -3.87
C ILE A 160 10.91 5.49 -4.47
N LYS A 161 11.74 5.56 -5.50
CA LYS A 161 12.25 4.36 -6.15
C LYS A 161 13.70 4.48 -6.57
N ARG A 162 14.29 3.34 -6.88
CA ARG A 162 15.50 3.31 -7.68
C ARG A 162 15.14 3.44 -9.15
N ASP A 163 15.92 4.20 -9.91
CA ASP A 163 15.81 4.16 -11.36
C ASP A 163 16.33 2.83 -11.92
N GLY A 164 15.67 2.34 -12.96
CA GLY A 164 16.14 1.15 -13.68
C GLY A 164 17.31 1.51 -14.59
N GLU A 165 18.08 0.50 -14.99
CA GLU A 165 19.20 0.65 -15.95
C GLU A 165 18.78 1.25 -17.30
N SER A 166 17.48 1.42 -17.60
CA SER A 166 17.03 1.89 -18.91
C SER A 166 17.27 3.38 -19.19
N PHE A 167 17.74 4.20 -18.24
CA PHE A 167 17.83 5.67 -18.42
C PHE A 167 19.16 6.31 -18.01
N PHE A 168 20.29 5.64 -18.25
CA PHE A 168 21.63 6.15 -17.92
C PHE A 168 21.91 7.60 -18.39
N MET A 169 21.37 8.03 -19.54
CA MET A 169 21.70 9.35 -20.13
C MET A 169 21.30 10.56 -19.28
N HIS A 170 20.35 10.44 -18.37
CA HIS A 170 19.93 11.57 -17.54
C HIS A 170 20.83 11.82 -16.33
N TRP A 171 21.62 10.82 -15.93
CA TRP A 171 22.40 10.84 -14.69
C TRP A 171 23.78 11.52 -14.83
N GLU A 172 24.23 11.78 -16.06
CA GLU A 172 25.51 12.46 -16.32
C GLU A 172 25.52 13.91 -15.82
N LYS A 173 24.37 14.58 -15.87
CA LYS A 173 24.21 15.99 -15.44
C LYS A 173 23.88 16.14 -13.95
N VAL A 174 23.65 15.05 -13.24
CA VAL A 174 23.21 15.06 -11.85
C VAL A 174 24.42 14.92 -10.94
N LYS A 175 24.62 15.91 -10.06
CA LYS A 175 25.70 15.88 -9.08
C LYS A 175 25.42 14.81 -8.02
N PRO A 176 26.39 13.93 -7.68
CA PRO A 176 26.23 13.00 -6.58
C PRO A 176 26.16 13.74 -5.23
N LEU A 177 25.41 13.17 -4.30
CA LEU A 177 25.31 13.55 -2.90
C LEU A 177 26.02 12.50 -2.03
N GLY A 178 26.53 12.95 -0.89
CA GLY A 178 26.95 12.06 0.17
C GLY A 178 25.76 11.40 0.86
N GLU A 179 26.03 10.39 1.68
CA GLU A 179 25.00 9.66 2.42
C GLU A 179 24.22 10.57 3.37
N ALA A 180 24.92 11.49 4.05
CA ALA A 180 24.30 12.41 5.01
C ALA A 180 23.33 13.40 4.32
N GLU A 181 23.73 13.97 3.18
CA GLU A 181 22.88 14.84 2.39
C GLU A 181 21.69 14.09 1.79
N THR A 182 21.91 12.85 1.35
CA THR A 182 20.86 11.97 0.83
C THR A 182 19.84 11.61 1.91
N GLY A 183 20.29 11.21 3.10
CA GLY A 183 19.41 10.93 4.23
C GLY A 183 18.56 12.15 4.60
N ARG A 184 19.19 13.33 4.72
CA ARG A 184 18.48 14.58 4.99
C ARG A 184 17.45 14.92 3.91
N LEU A 185 17.78 14.70 2.63
CA LEU A 185 16.85 14.89 1.52
C LEU A 185 15.61 14.01 1.68
N VAL A 186 15.80 12.73 2.00
CA VAL A 186 14.71 11.75 2.16
C VAL A 186 13.85 12.09 3.36
N GLU A 187 14.46 12.49 4.48
CA GLU A 187 13.72 12.94 5.67
C GLU A 187 12.84 14.16 5.39
N LEU A 188 13.34 15.13 4.62
CA LEU A 188 12.54 16.29 4.22
C LEU A 188 11.41 15.90 3.26
N ALA A 189 11.72 15.02 2.29
CA ALA A 189 10.76 14.48 1.34
C ALA A 189 9.65 13.65 2.01
N ALA A 190 9.94 12.99 3.13
CA ALA A 190 8.98 12.17 3.88
C ALA A 190 7.68 12.93 4.21
N SER A 191 7.79 14.22 4.55
CA SER A 191 6.63 15.07 4.87
C SER A 191 5.72 15.38 3.69
N LEU A 192 6.20 15.16 2.46
CA LEU A 192 5.48 15.40 1.22
C LEU A 192 4.93 14.11 0.60
N ILE A 193 5.21 12.94 1.19
CA ILE A 193 4.72 11.67 0.66
C ILE A 193 3.20 11.62 0.76
N ASP A 194 2.55 11.30 -0.35
CA ASP A 194 1.11 11.02 -0.37
C ASP A 194 0.85 9.76 0.46
N GLN A 195 0.26 9.91 1.64
CA GLN A 195 0.04 8.76 2.54
C GLN A 195 -0.90 7.71 1.95
N VAL A 196 -1.81 8.10 1.06
CA VAL A 196 -2.85 7.21 0.53
C VAL A 196 -2.34 6.42 -0.67
N SER A 197 -1.48 7.02 -1.51
CA SER A 197 -0.93 6.36 -2.70
C SER A 197 0.59 6.19 -2.70
N GLY A 198 1.24 6.52 -1.60
CA GLY A 198 2.69 6.50 -1.46
C GLY A 198 3.25 5.10 -1.65
N SER A 199 4.31 4.99 -2.45
CA SER A 199 5.04 3.76 -2.70
C SER A 199 6.53 3.92 -2.42
N PHE A 200 7.15 2.82 -2.00
CA PHE A 200 8.60 2.66 -1.94
C PHE A 200 9.02 1.46 -2.78
N ASP A 201 9.89 1.68 -3.76
CA ASP A 201 10.37 0.65 -4.70
C ASP A 201 11.89 0.57 -4.81
N PHE A 202 12.46 -0.37 -4.05
CA PHE A 202 13.89 -0.64 -3.96
C PHE A 202 14.17 -2.14 -4.02
N LEU A 203 13.74 -2.77 -5.12
CA LEU A 203 13.93 -4.21 -5.35
C LEU A 203 15.32 -4.62 -5.83
N TYR A 204 16.06 -3.65 -6.39
CA TYR A 204 17.38 -3.84 -6.99
C TYR A 204 18.31 -2.74 -6.51
N GLY A 205 19.57 -3.05 -6.18
CA GLY A 205 20.55 -2.01 -5.84
C GLY A 205 21.60 -2.45 -4.87
N SER A 206 22.46 -1.48 -4.56
CA SER A 206 23.33 -1.58 -3.40
C SER A 206 22.45 -1.72 -2.16
N PRO A 207 22.70 -2.73 -1.32
CA PRO A 207 22.06 -2.81 -0.01
C PRO A 207 22.30 -1.56 0.84
N ASP A 208 23.40 -0.84 0.63
CA ASP A 208 23.76 0.33 1.45
C ASP A 208 22.87 1.54 1.17
N CYS A 209 22.61 1.86 -0.10
CA CYS A 209 21.61 2.87 -0.46
C CYS A 209 20.20 2.47 0.01
N ALA A 210 19.78 1.20 -0.18
CA ALA A 210 18.50 0.72 0.33
C ALA A 210 18.39 0.92 1.86
N LYS A 211 19.45 0.55 2.60
CA LYS A 211 19.56 0.71 4.05
C LYS A 211 19.45 2.18 4.46
N LEU A 212 20.14 3.09 3.78
CA LEU A 212 20.09 4.52 4.03
C LEU A 212 18.67 5.07 3.86
N LEU A 213 18.01 4.75 2.75
CA LEU A 213 16.66 5.23 2.46
C LEU A 213 15.63 4.67 3.44
N VAL A 214 15.68 3.36 3.72
CA VAL A 214 14.77 2.71 4.68
C VAL A 214 14.95 3.31 6.07
N THR A 215 16.20 3.52 6.52
CA THR A 215 16.48 4.17 7.81
C THR A 215 15.86 5.56 7.87
N SER A 216 15.97 6.33 6.78
CA SER A 216 15.45 7.70 6.68
C SER A 216 13.92 7.76 6.64
N LEU A 217 13.23 6.69 6.26
CA LEU A 217 11.77 6.61 6.17
C LEU A 217 11.12 5.93 7.39
N PHE A 218 11.87 5.12 8.13
CA PHE A 218 11.36 4.31 9.23
C PHE A 218 10.63 5.14 10.30
N LYS A 219 9.40 4.74 10.64
CA LYS A 219 8.50 5.42 11.59
C LYS A 219 8.12 6.86 11.21
N ARG A 220 8.45 7.32 10.01
CA ARG A 220 8.10 8.67 9.52
C ARG A 220 6.98 8.65 8.48
N VAL A 221 6.82 7.56 7.76
CA VAL A 221 5.86 7.43 6.66
C VAL A 221 5.11 6.12 6.76
N TYR A 222 3.87 6.08 6.26
CA TYR A 222 3.07 4.87 6.15
C TYR A 222 2.58 4.75 4.71
N LEU A 223 3.02 3.69 4.04
CA LEU A 223 2.91 3.56 2.60
C LEU A 223 1.80 2.58 2.20
N GLN A 224 1.27 2.78 0.99
CA GLN A 224 0.31 1.86 0.37
C GLN A 224 1.00 0.65 -0.26
N ILE A 225 2.19 0.87 -0.84
CA ILE A 225 2.95 -0.13 -1.58
C ILE A 225 4.40 -0.12 -1.09
N ILE A 226 4.90 -1.30 -0.74
CA ILE A 226 6.31 -1.49 -0.37
C ILE A 226 6.89 -2.58 -1.25
N ARG A 227 8.02 -2.28 -1.85
CA ARG A 227 8.83 -3.22 -2.62
C ARG A 227 10.27 -3.06 -2.15
N VAL A 228 10.73 -3.97 -1.31
CA VAL A 228 12.00 -3.78 -0.57
C VAL A 228 12.89 -5.01 -0.65
N GLN A 229 14.17 -4.77 -0.94
CA GLN A 229 15.21 -5.78 -0.83
C GLN A 229 15.71 -5.88 0.62
N TYR A 230 16.03 -7.10 1.07
CA TYR A 230 16.65 -7.26 2.39
C TYR A 230 18.03 -6.60 2.45
N CYS A 231 18.17 -5.61 3.33
CA CYS A 231 19.42 -4.88 3.60
C CYS A 231 19.81 -4.91 5.09
N GLY A 232 19.42 -5.98 5.79
CA GLY A 232 19.67 -6.18 7.22
C GLY A 232 18.43 -5.94 8.08
N GLN A 233 18.62 -5.93 9.40
CA GLN A 233 17.53 -5.85 10.39
C GLN A 233 16.61 -4.65 10.15
N ILE A 234 17.16 -3.50 9.74
CA ILE A 234 16.36 -2.30 9.49
C ILE A 234 15.29 -2.48 8.40
N SER A 235 15.53 -3.32 7.39
CA SER A 235 14.51 -3.64 6.37
C SER A 235 13.38 -4.51 6.91
N TYR A 236 13.69 -5.39 7.88
CA TYR A 236 12.69 -6.17 8.59
C TYR A 236 11.88 -5.29 9.53
N ASP A 237 12.55 -4.47 10.36
CA ASP A 237 11.89 -3.56 11.30
C ASP A 237 10.97 -2.58 10.57
N PHE A 238 11.44 -2.04 9.44
CA PHE A 238 10.62 -1.21 8.57
C PHE A 238 9.40 -1.96 8.05
N LEU A 239 9.56 -3.17 7.52
CA LEU A 239 8.42 -3.95 7.06
C LEU A 239 7.41 -4.25 8.18
N GLU A 240 7.90 -4.61 9.37
CA GLU A 240 7.08 -4.89 10.54
C GLU A 240 6.28 -3.66 10.99
N ASP A 241 6.94 -2.51 11.10
CA ASP A 241 6.28 -1.24 11.40
C ASP A 241 5.18 -0.92 10.38
N GLN A 242 5.46 -1.11 9.09
CA GLN A 242 4.48 -0.84 8.03
C GLN A 242 3.30 -1.79 8.08
N VAL A 243 3.53 -3.10 8.29
CA VAL A 243 2.44 -4.08 8.43
C VAL A 243 1.56 -3.79 9.63
N ASN A 244 2.16 -3.39 10.75
CA ASN A 244 1.43 -3.17 11.99
C ASN A 244 0.73 -1.80 12.05
N ASN A 245 1.31 -0.77 11.43
CA ASN A 245 0.89 0.60 11.64
C ASN A 245 0.35 1.31 10.38
N SER A 246 0.61 0.81 9.16
CA SER A 246 0.10 1.47 7.95
C SER A 246 -1.36 1.07 7.65
N PRO A 247 -2.34 2.00 7.74
CA PRO A 247 -3.72 1.69 7.41
C PRO A 247 -3.92 1.46 5.91
N PHE A 248 -3.04 2.05 5.08
CA PHE A 248 -3.14 2.07 3.63
C PHE A 248 -2.39 0.92 2.95
N LEU A 249 -1.52 0.21 3.68
CA LEU A 249 -0.71 -0.86 3.11
C LEU A 249 -1.60 -1.93 2.47
N SER A 250 -1.35 -2.15 1.19
CA SER A 250 -2.12 -3.06 0.33
C SER A 250 -1.23 -3.97 -0.49
N ILE A 251 0.02 -3.59 -0.75
CA ILE A 251 0.96 -4.42 -1.51
C ILE A 251 2.30 -4.43 -0.79
N VAL A 252 2.79 -5.64 -0.51
CA VAL A 252 4.14 -5.89 -0.03
C VAL A 252 4.85 -6.79 -1.03
N MET A 253 6.03 -6.39 -1.48
CA MET A 253 6.95 -7.22 -2.24
C MET A 253 8.29 -7.23 -1.53
N ILE A 254 8.82 -8.42 -1.29
CA ILE A 254 10.16 -8.55 -0.71
C ILE A 254 11.07 -9.38 -1.62
N THR A 255 12.31 -8.90 -1.79
CA THR A 255 13.36 -9.57 -2.58
C THR A 255 14.61 -9.82 -1.75
N GLY A 256 15.42 -10.80 -2.18
CA GLY A 256 16.73 -11.08 -1.58
C GLY A 256 16.79 -12.41 -0.84
N LYS A 257 18.01 -12.89 -0.57
CA LYS A 257 18.27 -14.25 -0.05
C LYS A 257 18.19 -14.36 1.48
N LYS A 258 18.27 -13.24 2.20
CA LYS A 258 18.60 -13.22 3.64
C LYS A 258 17.45 -12.73 4.54
N TRP A 259 16.22 -12.68 4.04
CA TRP A 259 15.05 -12.41 4.89
C TRP A 259 14.96 -13.47 6.00
N PRO A 260 14.76 -13.08 7.27
CA PRO A 260 14.61 -14.04 8.36
C PRO A 260 13.28 -14.80 8.21
N LEU A 261 13.21 -16.03 8.75
CA LEU A 261 12.03 -16.89 8.64
C LEU A 261 10.77 -16.26 9.27
N CYS A 262 10.93 -15.46 10.34
CA CYS A 262 9.83 -14.71 10.96
C CYS A 262 9.13 -13.74 10.00
N SER A 263 9.79 -13.32 8.90
CA SER A 263 9.16 -12.51 7.85
C SER A 263 7.96 -13.22 7.22
N LEU A 264 7.98 -14.55 7.13
CA LEU A 264 6.84 -15.32 6.59
C LEU A 264 5.63 -15.27 7.52
N GLU A 265 5.85 -15.30 8.84
CA GLU A 265 4.79 -15.13 9.83
C GLU A 265 4.22 -13.71 9.78
N LEU A 266 5.08 -12.70 9.71
CA LEU A 266 4.67 -11.31 9.54
C LEU A 266 3.81 -11.10 8.28
N LEU A 267 4.22 -11.68 7.16
CA LEU A 267 3.47 -11.61 5.90
C LEU A 267 2.18 -12.44 5.93
N SER A 268 2.16 -13.56 6.64
CA SER A 268 0.92 -14.30 6.93
C SER A 268 -0.07 -13.39 7.66
N ASN A 269 0.39 -12.73 8.74
CA ASN A 269 -0.43 -11.81 9.52
C ASN A 269 -0.94 -10.66 8.67
N PHE A 270 -0.10 -10.10 7.80
CA PHE A 270 -0.53 -9.08 6.84
C PHE A 270 -1.64 -9.59 5.90
N CYS A 271 -1.51 -10.79 5.32
CA CYS A 271 -2.56 -11.40 4.51
C CYS A 271 -3.89 -11.56 5.26
N LEU A 272 -3.84 -11.88 6.56
CA LEU A 272 -5.02 -12.00 7.43
C LEU A 272 -5.71 -10.66 7.71
N THR A 273 -5.03 -9.53 7.48
CA THR A 273 -5.69 -8.20 7.54
C THR A 273 -6.56 -7.91 6.31
N GLY A 274 -6.44 -8.71 5.25
CA GLY A 274 -7.25 -8.62 4.05
C GLY A 274 -8.70 -8.98 4.31
N ARG A 275 -9.61 -8.05 4.00
CA ARG A 275 -11.06 -8.15 4.28
C ARG A 275 -11.87 -7.56 3.13
N PRO A 276 -13.21 -7.71 3.09
CA PRO A 276 -14.02 -7.04 2.08
C PRO A 276 -13.76 -5.53 2.05
N GLY A 277 -13.48 -4.99 0.86
CA GLY A 277 -13.07 -3.60 0.61
C GLY A 277 -11.57 -3.34 0.71
N LYS A 278 -10.77 -4.28 1.26
CA LYS A 278 -9.30 -4.19 1.35
C LYS A 278 -8.66 -5.51 0.95
N HIS A 279 -8.35 -5.63 -0.34
CA HIS A 279 -7.58 -6.76 -0.86
C HIS A 279 -6.07 -6.49 -0.73
N VAL A 280 -5.36 -7.34 0.00
CA VAL A 280 -3.92 -7.21 0.23
C VAL A 280 -3.11 -8.19 -0.63
N ARG A 281 -1.91 -7.82 -1.06
CA ARG A 281 -1.05 -8.66 -1.92
C ARG A 281 0.34 -8.77 -1.36
N VAL A 282 0.86 -9.99 -1.36
CA VAL A 282 2.22 -10.31 -0.95
C VAL A 282 2.96 -10.96 -2.10
N TYR A 283 4.10 -10.39 -2.47
CA TYR A 283 4.98 -10.91 -3.50
C TYR A 283 6.31 -11.33 -2.87
N LEU A 284 6.57 -12.62 -2.87
CA LEU A 284 7.78 -13.22 -2.33
C LEU A 284 8.71 -13.58 -3.49
N ASN A 285 9.78 -12.80 -3.64
CA ASN A 285 10.89 -13.14 -4.52
C ASN A 285 12.15 -13.34 -3.66
N SER A 286 12.01 -14.15 -2.61
CA SER A 286 13.11 -14.51 -1.75
C SER A 286 14.04 -15.45 -2.50
N GLY A 287 15.34 -15.16 -2.50
CA GLY A 287 16.31 -16.04 -3.11
C GLY A 287 16.46 -17.39 -2.38
N ASN A 288 15.89 -17.50 -1.17
CA ASN A 288 15.75 -18.75 -0.44
C ASN A 288 14.70 -19.65 -1.11
N ARG A 289 15.17 -20.70 -1.80
CA ARG A 289 14.32 -21.64 -2.55
C ARG A 289 13.35 -22.41 -1.65
N ASN A 290 13.58 -22.45 -0.34
CA ASN A 290 12.85 -23.29 0.59
C ASN A 290 11.95 -22.52 1.56
N ALA A 291 11.76 -21.21 1.34
CA ALA A 291 10.97 -20.38 2.26
C ALA A 291 9.48 -20.77 2.25
N ILE A 292 8.90 -21.06 1.08
CA ILE A 292 7.48 -21.43 0.97
C ILE A 292 7.36 -22.91 0.62
N THR A 293 6.82 -23.67 1.56
CA THR A 293 6.50 -25.09 1.41
C THR A 293 5.01 -25.27 1.14
N SER A 294 4.61 -26.44 0.67
CA SER A 294 3.19 -26.79 0.51
C SER A 294 2.44 -26.75 1.84
N ASN A 295 3.11 -27.03 2.96
CA ASN A 295 2.53 -26.89 4.30
C ASN A 295 2.18 -25.43 4.63
N TYR A 296 2.98 -24.46 4.17
CA TYR A 296 2.65 -23.04 4.35
C TYR A 296 1.40 -22.64 3.55
N ILE A 297 1.28 -23.13 2.32
CA ILE A 297 0.09 -22.90 1.48
C ILE A 297 -1.14 -23.58 2.07
N GLN A 298 -1.00 -24.82 2.55
CA GLN A 298 -2.05 -25.53 3.28
C GLN A 298 -2.51 -24.71 4.50
N LYS A 299 -1.58 -24.21 5.32
CA LYS A 299 -1.90 -23.35 6.47
C LYS A 299 -2.71 -22.11 6.07
N MET A 300 -2.30 -21.40 5.02
CA MET A 300 -3.03 -20.22 4.52
C MET A 300 -4.42 -20.58 4.00
N PHE A 301 -4.55 -21.73 3.36
CA PHE A 301 -5.83 -22.25 2.86
C PHE A 301 -6.77 -22.66 4.01
N ASP A 302 -6.25 -23.33 5.04
CA ASP A 302 -7.02 -23.71 6.23
C ASP A 302 -7.52 -22.46 6.99
N LEU A 303 -6.69 -21.42 7.08
CA LEU A 303 -7.09 -20.13 7.65
C LEU A 303 -8.22 -19.46 6.85
N TRP A 304 -8.23 -19.62 5.52
CA TRP A 304 -9.35 -19.17 4.70
C TRP A 304 -10.60 -20.02 4.93
N LYS A 305 -10.49 -21.35 5.00
CA LYS A 305 -11.63 -22.23 5.31
C LYS A 305 -12.26 -21.94 6.69
N ALA A 306 -11.46 -21.53 7.66
CA ALA A 306 -11.96 -21.23 8.99
C ALA A 306 -12.70 -19.88 9.06
N ASN A 307 -12.25 -18.88 8.29
CA ASN A 307 -12.76 -17.51 8.40
C ASN A 307 -13.73 -17.10 7.29
N GLY A 308 -13.56 -17.67 6.09
CA GLY A 308 -14.36 -17.43 4.88
C GLY A 308 -14.39 -16.00 4.32
N ASN A 309 -13.89 -14.99 5.04
CA ASN A 309 -13.95 -13.58 4.68
C ASN A 309 -12.58 -12.96 4.32
N LEU A 310 -11.55 -13.79 4.15
CA LEU A 310 -10.20 -13.33 3.80
C LEU A 310 -10.16 -12.83 2.35
N ASN A 311 -9.41 -11.75 2.12
CA ASN A 311 -9.26 -11.12 0.81
C ASN A 311 -7.79 -10.78 0.53
N PHE A 312 -7.03 -11.72 -0.02
CA PHE A 312 -5.60 -11.53 -0.26
C PHE A 312 -5.07 -12.29 -1.49
N SER A 313 -3.82 -12.02 -1.87
CA SER A 313 -3.09 -12.82 -2.85
C SER A 313 -1.63 -12.99 -2.44
N LEU A 314 -1.13 -14.22 -2.55
CA LEU A 314 0.26 -14.57 -2.25
C LEU A 314 0.95 -15.12 -3.50
N TYR A 315 2.03 -14.46 -3.89
CA TYR A 315 2.81 -14.76 -5.09
C TYR A 315 4.20 -15.24 -4.71
N PHE A 316 4.72 -16.21 -5.47
CA PHE A 316 6.07 -16.73 -5.29
C PHE A 316 6.71 -17.07 -6.63
N SER A 317 7.87 -16.48 -6.91
CA SER A 317 8.54 -16.60 -8.21
C SER A 317 9.40 -17.87 -8.37
N ARG A 318 9.80 -18.54 -7.28
CA ARG A 318 10.82 -19.61 -7.32
C ARG A 318 10.31 -21.05 -7.28
N GLY A 319 8.99 -21.24 -7.40
CA GLY A 319 8.34 -22.55 -7.41
C GLY A 319 8.30 -23.22 -6.04
N VAL A 320 7.29 -24.04 -5.78
CA VAL A 320 7.13 -24.72 -4.49
C VAL A 320 8.05 -25.92 -4.38
N VAL A 321 8.67 -26.11 -3.21
CA VAL A 321 9.61 -27.22 -2.93
C VAL A 321 8.94 -28.58 -3.10
N ASP A 322 7.70 -28.72 -2.62
CA ASP A 322 6.96 -29.99 -2.57
C ASP A 322 5.77 -29.96 -3.53
N LYS A 323 6.08 -30.08 -4.83
CA LYS A 323 5.07 -30.02 -5.88
C LYS A 323 3.99 -31.10 -5.69
N GLU A 324 4.35 -32.30 -5.28
CA GLU A 324 3.39 -33.41 -5.11
C GLU A 324 2.34 -33.09 -4.06
N LYS A 325 2.73 -32.56 -2.89
CA LYS A 325 1.74 -32.13 -1.89
C LYS A 325 0.89 -30.96 -2.36
N LEU A 326 1.47 -30.01 -3.10
CA LEU A 326 0.69 -28.92 -3.68
C LEU A 326 -0.36 -29.46 -4.68
N LEU A 327 0.02 -30.42 -5.51
CA LEU A 327 -0.90 -31.06 -6.45
C LEU A 327 -1.97 -31.89 -5.75
N ALA A 328 -1.62 -32.61 -4.69
CA ALA A 328 -2.60 -33.32 -3.87
C ALA A 328 -3.63 -32.34 -3.28
N LEU A 329 -3.18 -31.17 -2.79
CA LEU A 329 -4.07 -30.12 -2.32
C LEU A 329 -4.95 -29.58 -3.47
N MET A 330 -4.36 -29.26 -4.63
CA MET A 330 -5.11 -28.76 -5.79
C MET A 330 -6.16 -29.74 -6.30
N ASN A 331 -5.87 -31.04 -6.29
CA ASN A 331 -6.80 -32.07 -6.76
C ASN A 331 -8.07 -32.21 -5.89
N GLN A 332 -8.11 -31.58 -4.71
CA GLN A 332 -9.31 -31.52 -3.87
C GLN A 332 -10.37 -30.52 -4.37
N GLY A 333 -9.97 -29.57 -5.23
CA GLY A 333 -10.86 -28.53 -5.76
C GLY A 333 -11.23 -28.75 -7.22
N GLN A 334 -11.97 -27.81 -7.80
CA GLN A 334 -12.28 -27.83 -9.22
C GLN A 334 -11.05 -27.40 -10.02
N VAL A 335 -10.34 -28.36 -10.61
CA VAL A 335 -9.14 -28.08 -11.40
C VAL A 335 -9.51 -27.61 -12.81
N THR A 336 -8.89 -26.52 -13.24
CA THR A 336 -8.93 -26.06 -14.62
C THR A 336 -7.51 -25.84 -15.13
N TRP A 337 -7.35 -25.97 -16.44
CA TRP A 337 -6.11 -25.66 -17.13
C TRP A 337 -6.19 -24.28 -17.75
N ARG A 338 -5.15 -23.47 -17.53
CA ARG A 338 -4.92 -22.25 -18.29
C ARG A 338 -3.69 -22.45 -19.16
N SER A 339 -3.88 -22.23 -20.45
CA SER A 339 -2.77 -22.12 -21.39
C SER A 339 -2.47 -20.65 -21.63
N SER A 340 -1.24 -20.24 -21.37
CA SER A 340 -0.68 -19.04 -22.01
C SER A 340 0.17 -19.48 -23.20
N THR A 341 0.49 -18.54 -24.09
CA THR A 341 1.39 -18.75 -25.24
C THR A 341 2.77 -19.31 -24.85
N ARG A 342 3.17 -19.27 -23.57
CA ARG A 342 4.49 -19.72 -23.11
C ARG A 342 4.46 -20.89 -22.14
N ARG A 343 3.41 -21.06 -21.32
CA ARG A 343 3.29 -22.12 -20.31
C ARG A 343 1.82 -22.46 -20.04
N ALA A 344 1.54 -23.75 -19.90
CA ALA A 344 0.30 -24.23 -19.30
C ALA A 344 0.48 -24.33 -17.77
N TRP A 345 -0.52 -23.91 -17.02
CA TRP A 345 -0.57 -24.07 -15.57
C TRP A 345 -1.97 -24.49 -15.12
N ARG A 346 -2.05 -25.02 -13.91
CA ARG A 346 -3.29 -25.46 -13.29
C ARG A 346 -3.74 -24.43 -12.27
N GLN A 347 -5.05 -24.24 -12.21
CA GLN A 347 -5.71 -23.53 -11.12
C GLN A 347 -6.76 -24.46 -10.52
N SER A 348 -6.78 -24.54 -9.20
CA SER A 348 -7.83 -25.23 -8.46
C SER A 348 -8.69 -24.22 -7.73
N PHE A 349 -10.00 -24.35 -7.88
CA PHE A 349 -11.00 -23.45 -7.32
C PHE A 349 -11.73 -24.11 -6.16
N PHE A 350 -11.87 -23.37 -5.07
CA PHE A 350 -12.56 -23.78 -3.85
C PHE A 350 -13.57 -22.71 -3.48
N LYS A 351 -14.85 -23.06 -3.47
CA LYS A 351 -15.89 -22.21 -2.89
C LYS A 351 -15.93 -22.47 -1.39
N HIS A 352 -16.13 -21.43 -0.61
CA HIS A 352 -16.40 -21.59 0.82
C HIS A 352 -17.79 -22.19 1.03
N GLU A 353 -17.96 -23.01 2.06
CA GLU A 353 -19.24 -23.71 2.31
C GLU A 353 -20.34 -22.75 2.75
N THR A 354 -19.99 -21.76 3.59
CA THR A 354 -20.95 -20.85 4.23
C THR A 354 -20.84 -19.40 3.75
N GLU A 355 -19.72 -19.02 3.14
CA GLU A 355 -19.42 -17.62 2.82
C GLU A 355 -19.38 -17.45 1.31
N LYS A 356 -19.72 -16.24 0.83
CA LYS A 356 -19.62 -15.90 -0.60
C LYS A 356 -18.17 -15.63 -0.99
N SER A 357 -17.29 -16.61 -0.84
CA SER A 357 -15.86 -16.46 -1.10
C SER A 357 -15.27 -17.61 -1.90
N LEU A 358 -14.13 -17.32 -2.52
CA LEU A 358 -13.42 -18.19 -3.44
C LEU A 358 -11.93 -18.18 -3.09
N ALA A 359 -11.36 -19.36 -2.85
CA ALA A 359 -9.93 -19.57 -2.87
C ALA A 359 -9.49 -20.19 -4.20
N VAL A 360 -8.36 -19.71 -4.72
CA VAL A 360 -7.73 -20.17 -5.95
C VAL A 360 -6.30 -20.56 -5.63
N ILE A 361 -5.95 -21.82 -5.83
CA ILE A 361 -4.59 -22.34 -5.68
C ILE A 361 -4.02 -22.61 -7.06
N SER A 362 -2.77 -22.23 -7.32
CA SER A 362 -2.13 -22.38 -8.63
C SER A 362 -0.72 -22.94 -8.51
N ASP A 363 -0.31 -23.73 -9.51
CA ASP A 363 1.06 -24.27 -9.61
C ASP A 363 2.02 -23.32 -10.36
N CYS A 364 1.54 -22.12 -10.71
CA CYS A 364 2.30 -21.06 -11.39
C CYS A 364 2.10 -19.70 -10.72
N GLU A 365 3.21 -18.98 -10.47
CA GLU A 365 3.39 -17.58 -9.97
C GLU A 365 2.54 -17.13 -8.76
N TYR A 366 1.25 -17.37 -8.79
CA TYR A 366 0.25 -17.23 -7.74
C TYR A 366 0.18 -18.56 -6.98
N LEU A 367 0.53 -18.57 -5.70
CA LEU A 367 0.39 -19.80 -4.92
C LEU A 367 -1.02 -19.94 -4.37
N ILE A 368 -1.58 -18.83 -3.87
CA ILE A 368 -2.95 -18.78 -3.35
C ILE A 368 -3.52 -17.37 -3.50
N GLU A 369 -4.76 -17.27 -3.96
CA GLU A 369 -5.56 -16.05 -3.97
C GLU A 369 -6.89 -16.33 -3.28
N CYS A 370 -7.29 -15.47 -2.35
CA CYS A 370 -8.58 -15.55 -1.67
C CYS A 370 -9.38 -14.28 -1.96
N TYR A 371 -10.64 -14.46 -2.33
CA TYR A 371 -11.55 -13.37 -2.66
C TYR A 371 -12.87 -13.55 -1.92
N THR A 372 -13.37 -12.46 -1.34
CA THR A 372 -14.73 -12.40 -0.81
C THR A 372 -15.61 -11.59 -1.76
N CYS A 373 -16.83 -12.07 -2.02
CA CYS A 373 -17.82 -11.34 -2.78
C CYS A 373 -18.19 -10.05 -2.03
N GLU A 374 -18.34 -8.98 -2.80
CA GLU A 374 -18.46 -7.62 -2.31
C GLU A 374 -19.64 -6.90 -2.95
N CYS A 375 -20.46 -7.60 -3.74
CA CYS A 375 -21.57 -6.99 -4.50
C CYS A 375 -22.70 -6.44 -3.63
N ASP A 376 -22.79 -6.87 -2.37
CA ASP A 376 -23.69 -6.32 -1.36
C ASP A 376 -23.23 -4.93 -0.88
N ARG A 377 -21.92 -4.64 -0.96
CA ARG A 377 -21.30 -3.41 -0.41
C ARG A 377 -20.78 -2.46 -1.47
N PHE A 378 -20.33 -2.99 -2.60
CA PHE A 378 -19.59 -2.24 -3.61
C PHE A 378 -20.11 -2.55 -5.02
N LYS A 379 -20.20 -1.50 -5.84
CA LYS A 379 -20.54 -1.64 -7.27
C LYS A 379 -19.50 -2.48 -8.03
N GLU A 380 -18.24 -2.35 -7.66
CA GLU A 380 -17.13 -3.13 -8.19
C GLU A 380 -16.75 -4.23 -7.20
N CYS A 381 -16.85 -5.50 -7.60
CA CYS A 381 -16.40 -6.65 -6.83
C CYS A 381 -15.21 -7.31 -7.54
N LEU A 382 -14.07 -7.44 -6.86
CA LEU A 382 -12.86 -8.05 -7.43
C LEU A 382 -13.07 -9.50 -7.86
N LEU A 383 -13.83 -10.27 -7.08
CA LEU A 383 -14.19 -11.65 -7.40
C LEU A 383 -14.95 -11.73 -8.73
N LYS A 384 -16.02 -10.92 -8.87
CA LYS A 384 -16.83 -10.85 -10.10
C LYS A 384 -16.00 -10.44 -11.31
N LYS A 385 -15.06 -9.51 -11.11
CA LYS A 385 -14.19 -8.99 -12.18
C LYS A 385 -13.18 -10.04 -12.67
N LYS A 386 -12.56 -10.80 -11.75
CA LYS A 386 -11.52 -11.79 -12.10
C LYS A 386 -12.07 -13.17 -12.46
N TYR A 387 -13.11 -13.63 -11.78
CA TYR A 387 -13.65 -14.99 -11.90
C TYR A 387 -15.18 -14.97 -12.01
N ARG A 388 -15.70 -14.30 -13.05
CA ARG A 388 -17.14 -14.14 -13.28
C ARG A 388 -17.89 -15.48 -13.26
N GLN A 389 -17.28 -16.54 -13.79
CA GLN A 389 -17.86 -17.89 -13.84
C GLN A 389 -17.98 -18.58 -12.46
N HIS A 390 -17.18 -18.17 -11.47
CA HIS A 390 -17.22 -18.71 -10.10
C HIS A 390 -17.96 -17.78 -9.11
N HIS A 391 -18.47 -16.63 -9.57
CA HIS A 391 -19.17 -15.64 -8.75
C HIS A 391 -20.65 -16.00 -8.46
N ILE A 392 -21.15 -17.13 -8.96
CA ILE A 392 -22.52 -17.59 -8.68
C ILE A 392 -22.51 -18.31 -7.33
N PHE A 393 -23.10 -17.67 -6.32
CA PHE A 393 -23.24 -18.13 -4.93
C PHE A 393 -24.69 -18.23 -4.53
#